data_AF-A0A9W6DLI3-F1
#
_entry.id   AF-A0A9W6DLI3-F1
#
_cell.length_a   1.000
_cell.length_b   1.000
_cell.length_c   1.000
_cell.angle_alpha   90.00
_cell.angle_beta   90.00
_cell.angle_gamma   90.00
#
_symmetry.space_group_name_H-M   'P 1'
#
loop_
_entity.id
_entity.type
_entity.pdbx_description
1 polymer ?
#
loop_
_entity_poly.entity_id
_entity_poly.type
_entity_poly.pdbx_seq_one_letter_code
_entity_poly.pdbx_strand_id
1 'polypeptide(L)'
;MAQNAVGRLFRSQNSTTLRQSIGSLTQTRNASRNAIPTFQQTSSPELDQALTRFREELFIPFGLGQDQRRLMFRQKYADRLEQEPVTANISEDEDFLLRPMDPQSRPTLKEAAEVISLMQSKEDWKNLVPFLSGLQLAKRHLKPSRLEWLVRKAGEHNALNSVVECAKQAEKTGVRLNEVGIVQRLFFELHRKAQKAEFQGQEVTKAFNMATQLVGLMERPAHAQHDVMADPKRKPFVAGTLLELSAARALSEFEGKDQGGLVRIYSSRVLGCWKMGNFASDVQDWRAVDKMLQENVPIYNGMKLALKVQGIANEKAVAPGLKNRLNELGQLIAKQKKSAPQEIQKNPSLGLEQAQLLHED
;
A
#
# COMPACT_ATOMS: atom_id res chain seq x y z
N MET A 1 -8.41 53.67 73.01
CA MET A 1 -9.07 52.35 73.02
C MET A 1 -8.88 51.74 71.64
N ALA A 2 -8.29 50.58 71.36
CA ALA A 2 -7.58 49.53 72.10
C ALA A 2 -6.50 49.00 71.11
N GLN A 3 -5.21 49.07 71.42
CA GLN A 3 -4.35 47.95 71.83
C GLN A 3 -4.67 46.56 71.24
N ASN A 4 -3.73 46.02 70.46
CA ASN A 4 -3.11 44.69 70.55
C ASN A 4 -2.10 44.58 69.37
N ALA A 5 -0.78 44.64 69.55
CA ALA A 5 0.16 43.76 70.26
C ALA A 5 1.06 42.98 69.27
N VAL A 6 2.35 43.37 69.24
CA VAL A 6 3.58 42.54 69.25
C VAL A 6 3.82 41.56 68.06
N GLY A 7 4.99 41.46 67.43
CA GLY A 7 6.32 41.93 67.79
C GLY A 7 7.33 41.93 66.63
N ARG A 8 8.45 42.59 66.90
CA ARG A 8 9.69 42.62 66.09
C ARG A 8 10.40 41.26 66.14
N LEU A 9 11.25 40.98 65.14
CA LEU A 9 12.71 40.87 65.30
C LEU A 9 13.38 40.47 63.95
N PHE A 10 14.41 41.26 63.59
CA PHE A 10 15.64 41.04 62.80
C PHE A 10 15.94 39.60 62.27
N ARG A 11 16.72 39.32 61.21
CA ARG A 11 17.88 40.01 60.61
C ARG A 11 18.35 39.24 59.36
N SER A 12 19.17 39.93 58.59
CA SER A 12 20.31 39.44 57.79
C SER A 12 20.07 38.99 56.35
N GLN A 13 20.50 39.89 55.46
CA GLN A 13 21.19 39.55 54.23
C GLN A 13 22.36 38.61 54.54
N ASN A 14 22.52 37.56 53.73
CA ASN A 14 23.82 37.02 53.41
C ASN A 14 23.83 36.63 51.93
N SER A 15 24.69 37.32 51.19
CA SER A 15 25.16 37.01 49.86
C SER A 15 26.05 35.77 49.90
N THR A 16 25.59 34.67 49.31
CA THR A 16 26.49 33.65 48.76
C THR A 16 25.91 33.14 47.44
N THR A 17 26.69 33.37 46.40
CA THR A 17 26.55 32.82 45.05
C THR A 17 26.43 31.31 45.09
N LEU A 18 25.21 30.78 45.05
CA LEU A 18 24.97 29.42 44.61
C LEU A 18 24.81 29.44 43.10
N ARG A 19 25.88 29.06 42.40
CA ARG A 19 25.80 28.53 41.05
C ARG A 19 24.66 27.51 41.06
N GLN A 20 23.54 27.85 40.42
CA GLN A 20 22.60 26.84 39.98
C GLN A 20 23.37 25.96 38.99
N SER A 21 23.89 24.84 39.47
CA SER A 21 24.23 23.73 38.61
C SER A 21 22.92 23.33 37.93
N ILE A 22 22.73 23.84 36.72
CA ILE A 22 21.73 23.35 35.79
C ILE A 22 22.03 21.86 35.70
N GLY A 23 21.09 21.06 36.21
CA GLY A 23 21.25 19.63 36.40
C GLY A 23 21.73 18.97 35.12
N SER A 24 22.60 17.98 35.31
CA SER A 24 22.80 16.82 34.44
C SER A 24 21.65 16.67 33.44
N LEU A 25 21.98 16.79 32.15
CA LEU A 25 21.13 16.37 31.03
C LEU A 25 20.80 14.89 31.25
N THR A 26 19.78 14.65 32.05
CA THR A 26 19.28 13.32 32.33
C THR A 26 18.72 12.84 31.01
N GLN A 27 19.34 11.82 30.42
CA GLN A 27 18.86 11.13 29.23
C GLN A 27 17.42 10.68 29.51
N THR A 28 16.43 11.46 29.09
CA THR A 28 15.05 11.02 29.11
C THR A 28 14.93 9.93 28.04
N ARG A 29 14.75 8.68 28.47
CA ARG A 29 14.36 7.54 27.64
C ARG A 29 12.98 7.81 27.03
N ASN A 30 12.94 8.61 25.98
CA ASN A 30 11.80 8.71 25.10
C ASN A 30 12.04 7.75 23.94
N ALA A 31 12.09 6.44 24.24
CA ALA A 31 11.95 5.41 23.22
C ALA A 31 10.59 5.66 22.56
N SER A 32 10.61 6.25 21.37
CA SER A 32 9.39 6.61 20.67
C SER A 32 8.51 5.38 20.49
N ARG A 33 7.19 5.54 20.58
CA ARG A 33 6.20 4.47 20.39
C ARG A 33 6.31 3.72 19.04
N ASN A 34 7.14 4.21 18.12
CA ASN A 34 7.43 3.63 16.82
C ASN A 34 8.95 3.44 16.68
N ALA A 35 9.43 2.21 16.79
CA ALA A 35 10.85 1.89 16.55
C ALA A 35 11.32 2.45 15.20
N ILE A 36 12.49 3.09 15.18
CA ILE A 36 13.08 3.64 13.96
C ILE A 36 13.44 2.48 13.02
N PRO A 37 12.99 2.50 11.75
CA PRO A 37 13.07 1.34 10.86
C PRO A 37 14.50 1.04 10.41
N THR A 38 14.96 -0.18 10.65
CA THR A 38 16.24 -0.70 10.14
C THR A 38 16.06 -1.36 8.76
N PHE A 39 17.11 -1.37 7.96
CA PHE A 39 17.11 -1.92 6.61
C PHE A 39 18.06 -3.11 6.51
N GLN A 40 17.64 -4.14 5.78
CA GLN A 40 18.48 -5.26 5.39
C GLN A 40 19.37 -4.84 4.22
N GLN A 41 20.55 -5.46 4.11
CA GLN A 41 21.44 -5.25 2.99
C GLN A 41 20.73 -5.57 1.67
N THR A 42 20.87 -4.69 0.69
CA THR A 42 20.20 -4.82 -0.60
C THR A 42 21.13 -5.35 -1.68
N SER A 43 20.56 -5.61 -2.86
CA SER A 43 21.29 -6.09 -4.02
C SER A 43 22.20 -5.04 -4.67
N SER A 44 22.05 -3.74 -4.33
CA SER A 44 22.82 -2.66 -4.95
C SER A 44 23.30 -1.62 -3.92
N PRO A 45 24.55 -1.14 -4.03
CA PRO A 45 25.06 -0.12 -3.13
C PRO A 45 24.31 1.21 -3.24
N GLU A 46 23.73 1.50 -4.42
CA GLU A 46 22.92 2.69 -4.64
C GLU A 46 21.64 2.67 -3.79
N LEU A 47 20.94 1.53 -3.74
CA LEU A 47 19.75 1.38 -2.90
C LEU A 47 20.11 1.43 -1.41
N ASP A 48 21.21 0.80 -0.99
CA ASP A 48 21.70 0.88 0.39
C ASP A 48 22.01 2.33 0.81
N GLN A 49 22.68 3.10 -0.05
CA GLN A 49 22.97 4.51 0.17
C GLN A 49 21.69 5.33 0.27
N ALA A 50 20.73 5.11 -0.64
CA ALA A 50 19.46 5.82 -0.64
C ALA A 50 18.63 5.52 0.62
N LEU A 51 18.53 4.25 1.03
CA LEU A 51 17.85 3.83 2.27
C LEU A 51 18.53 4.42 3.51
N THR A 52 19.86 4.41 3.56
CA THR A 52 20.66 4.98 4.65
C THR A 52 20.44 6.48 4.75
N ARG A 53 20.45 7.20 3.62
CA ARG A 53 20.15 8.63 3.59
C ARG A 53 18.76 8.94 4.15
N PHE A 54 17.74 8.19 3.74
CA PHE A 54 16.40 8.32 4.32
C PHE A 54 16.37 8.03 5.83
N ARG A 55 17.10 7.00 6.27
CA ARG A 55 17.20 6.66 7.69
C ARG A 55 17.81 7.81 8.49
N GLU A 56 18.99 8.29 8.10
CA GLU A 56 19.75 9.29 8.85
C GLU A 56 19.15 10.69 8.79
N GLU A 57 18.69 11.13 7.61
CA GLU A 57 18.25 12.51 7.39
C GLU A 57 16.76 12.73 7.65
N LEU A 58 15.96 11.66 7.64
CA LEU A 58 14.50 11.76 7.81
C LEU A 58 13.96 10.90 8.94
N PHE A 59 14.21 9.59 8.94
CA PHE A 59 13.53 8.70 9.89
C PHE A 59 14.04 8.86 11.32
N ILE A 60 15.36 8.93 11.51
CA ILE A 60 15.98 9.16 12.82
C ILE A 60 15.50 10.50 13.41
N PRO A 61 15.68 11.66 12.75
CA PRO A 61 15.25 12.94 13.31
C PRO A 61 13.76 12.98 13.67
N PHE A 62 12.91 12.27 12.90
CA PHE A 62 11.48 12.18 13.17
C PHE A 62 11.08 11.13 14.20
N GLY A 63 11.93 10.15 14.50
CA GLY A 63 11.80 9.23 15.63
C GLY A 63 12.27 9.83 16.95
N LEU A 64 13.17 10.82 16.92
CA LEU A 64 13.63 11.54 18.11
C LEU A 64 12.55 12.42 18.74
N GLY A 65 12.72 12.70 20.03
CA GLY A 65 11.87 13.62 20.79
C GLY A 65 11.88 15.05 20.22
N GLN A 66 10.84 15.83 20.53
CA GLN A 66 10.68 17.17 19.96
C GLN A 66 11.85 18.11 20.29
N ASP A 67 12.44 18.01 21.49
CA ASP A 67 13.54 18.86 21.91
C ASP A 67 14.86 18.49 21.22
N GLN A 68 15.18 17.19 21.12
CA GLN A 68 16.33 16.70 20.34
C GLN A 68 16.23 17.14 18.88
N ARG A 69 15.04 17.01 18.27
CA ARG A 69 14.78 17.47 16.91
C ARG A 69 14.97 18.98 16.76
N ARG A 70 14.57 19.78 17.76
CA ARG A 70 14.77 21.23 17.76
C ARG A 70 16.24 21.60 17.83
N LEU A 71 17.06 20.84 18.57
CA LEU A 71 18.51 21.05 18.62
C LEU A 71 19.15 20.83 17.24
N MET A 72 18.73 19.80 16.51
CA MET A 72 19.28 19.50 15.18
C MET A 72 18.92 20.54 14.12
N PHE A 73 17.67 21.01 14.08
CA PHE A 73 17.16 21.80 12.94
C PHE A 73 17.12 23.32 13.15
N ARG A 74 17.42 23.83 14.35
CA ARG A 74 17.42 25.29 14.60
C ARG A 74 18.84 25.83 14.55
N GLN A 75 19.09 26.76 13.63
CA GLN A 75 20.40 27.38 13.43
C GLN A 75 21.04 27.93 14.73
N LYS A 76 20.23 28.50 15.63
CA LYS A 76 20.73 29.03 16.91
C LYS A 76 21.35 27.99 17.85
N TYR A 77 21.15 26.71 17.59
CA TYR A 77 21.74 25.61 18.36
C TYR A 77 22.87 24.90 17.59
N ALA A 78 23.19 25.31 16.36
CA ALA A 78 24.19 24.64 15.52
C ALA A 78 25.58 24.68 16.17
N ASP A 79 26.09 25.89 16.47
CA ASP A 79 27.39 26.07 17.12
C ASP A 79 27.50 25.33 18.45
N ARG A 80 26.40 25.31 19.21
CA ARG A 80 26.35 24.58 20.49
C ARG A 80 26.45 23.08 20.27
N LEU A 81 25.76 22.53 19.28
CA LEU A 81 25.76 21.11 19.01
C LEU A 81 27.10 20.62 18.45
N GLU A 82 27.84 21.50 17.77
CA GLU A 82 29.21 21.26 17.33
C GLU A 82 30.21 21.27 18.50
N GLN A 83 30.03 22.17 19.47
CA GLN A 83 30.91 22.26 20.65
C GLN A 83 30.59 21.20 21.72
N GLU A 84 29.31 20.91 21.94
CA GLU A 84 28.79 19.96 22.94
C GLU A 84 28.02 18.83 22.21
N PRO A 85 28.71 17.77 21.75
CA PRO A 85 28.05 16.66 21.07
C PRO A 85 27.05 15.98 22.00
N VAL A 86 25.80 15.88 21.55
CA VAL A 86 24.71 15.21 22.28
C VAL A 86 24.42 13.88 21.61
N THR A 87 24.43 12.79 22.37
CA THR A 87 23.98 11.47 21.89
C THR A 87 22.53 11.21 22.28
N ALA A 88 21.79 10.59 21.37
CA ALA A 88 20.43 10.15 21.59
C ALA A 88 20.33 8.64 21.35
N ASN A 89 19.79 7.92 22.32
CA ASN A 89 19.61 6.48 22.22
C ASN A 89 18.38 6.21 21.33
N ILE A 90 18.60 5.65 20.15
CA ILE A 90 17.56 5.33 19.15
C ILE A 90 16.88 4.01 19.46
N SER A 91 17.68 3.03 19.87
CA SER A 91 17.23 1.69 20.27
C SER A 91 18.00 1.24 21.52
N GLU A 92 17.77 0.01 21.98
CA GLU A 92 18.49 -0.53 23.15
C GLU A 92 20.01 -0.62 22.90
N ASP A 93 20.41 -0.82 21.64
CA ASP A 93 21.79 -1.08 21.24
C ASP A 93 22.34 -0.05 20.23
N GLU A 94 21.64 1.05 19.99
CA GLU A 94 22.03 2.04 18.98
C GLU A 94 21.93 3.47 19.52
N ASP A 95 23.08 4.13 19.59
CA ASP A 95 23.22 5.54 19.90
C ASP A 95 23.45 6.36 18.63
N PHE A 96 22.84 7.54 18.56
CA PHE A 96 22.99 8.45 17.45
C PHE A 96 23.47 9.81 17.90
N LEU A 97 24.55 10.25 17.28
CA LEU A 97 25.14 11.55 17.52
C LEU A 97 24.30 12.63 16.82
N LEU A 98 23.72 13.52 17.60
CA LEU A 98 22.99 14.67 17.07
C LEU A 98 23.98 15.61 16.37
N ARG A 99 23.64 15.99 15.14
CA ARG A 99 24.39 16.96 14.33
C ARG A 99 23.47 18.06 13.82
N PRO A 100 23.97 19.29 13.59
CA PRO A 100 23.20 20.32 12.90
C PRO A 100 22.74 19.81 11.54
N MET A 101 21.47 20.05 11.20
CA MET A 101 20.88 19.63 9.93
C MET A 101 20.06 20.77 9.33
N ASP A 102 20.14 20.91 8.01
CA ASP A 102 19.28 21.82 7.26
C ASP A 102 17.87 21.20 7.09
N PRO A 103 16.79 21.89 7.51
CA PRO A 103 15.43 21.46 7.21
C PRO A 103 15.11 21.31 5.72
N GLN A 104 15.85 21.96 4.81
CA GLN A 104 15.58 21.89 3.37
C GLN A 104 16.32 20.73 2.67
N SER A 105 17.41 20.22 3.23
CA SER A 105 18.18 19.11 2.64
C SER A 105 17.50 17.74 2.77
N ARG A 106 16.42 17.65 3.56
CA ARG A 106 15.73 16.40 3.87
C ARG A 106 15.17 15.72 2.61
N PRO A 107 15.24 14.38 2.53
CA PRO A 107 14.67 13.62 1.43
C PRO A 107 13.17 13.90 1.20
N THR A 108 12.81 13.98 -0.06
CA THR A 108 11.50 14.34 -0.58
C THR A 108 10.68 13.10 -0.95
N LEU A 109 9.38 13.29 -1.19
CA LEU A 109 8.52 12.22 -1.71
C LEU A 109 8.88 11.78 -3.13
N LYS A 110 9.58 12.62 -3.89
CA LYS A 110 10.09 12.26 -5.22
C LYS A 110 11.24 11.27 -5.08
N GLU A 111 12.22 11.60 -4.24
CA GLU A 111 13.34 10.70 -3.91
C GLU A 111 12.83 9.40 -3.30
N ALA A 112 11.74 9.43 -2.52
CA ALA A 112 11.14 8.20 -1.97
C ALA A 112 10.60 7.27 -3.07
N ALA A 113 10.05 7.84 -4.15
CA ALA A 113 9.62 7.05 -5.31
C ALA A 113 10.84 6.50 -6.09
N GLU A 114 11.95 7.25 -6.14
CA GLU A 114 13.20 6.80 -6.74
C GLU A 114 13.77 5.60 -5.95
N VAL A 115 13.79 5.66 -4.61
CA VAL A 115 14.19 4.51 -3.76
C VAL A 115 13.35 3.26 -4.06
N ILE A 116 12.03 3.40 -4.14
CA ILE A 116 11.15 2.27 -4.46
C ILE A 116 11.42 1.72 -5.87
N SER A 117 11.79 2.58 -6.82
CA SER A 117 12.12 2.16 -8.18
C SER A 117 13.44 1.38 -8.29
N LEU A 118 14.35 1.55 -7.33
CA LEU A 118 15.60 0.80 -7.23
C LEU A 118 15.40 -0.61 -6.65
N MET A 119 14.24 -0.94 -6.07
CA MET A 119 13.94 -2.28 -5.55
C MET A 119 13.64 -3.25 -6.71
N GLN A 120 14.61 -4.09 -7.07
CA GLN A 120 14.48 -5.01 -8.21
C GLN A 120 14.31 -6.46 -7.81
N SER A 121 15.00 -6.90 -6.75
CA SER A 121 14.97 -8.27 -6.26
C SER A 121 13.93 -8.44 -5.14
N LYS A 122 13.44 -9.68 -4.94
CA LYS A 122 12.51 -9.99 -3.83
C LYS A 122 13.08 -9.62 -2.46
N GLU A 123 14.40 -9.67 -2.31
CA GLU A 123 15.10 -9.31 -1.08
C GLU A 123 15.04 -7.78 -0.86
N ASP A 124 15.25 -6.98 -1.90
CA ASP A 124 15.11 -5.51 -1.79
C ASP A 124 13.69 -5.11 -1.35
N TRP A 125 12.68 -5.80 -1.88
CA TRP A 125 11.28 -5.56 -1.53
C TRP A 125 10.93 -5.95 -0.08
N LYS A 126 11.79 -6.66 0.67
CA LYS A 126 11.61 -6.85 2.12
C LYS A 126 11.79 -5.55 2.89
N ASN A 127 12.58 -4.60 2.36
CA ASN A 127 12.76 -3.28 2.94
C ASN A 127 11.56 -2.34 2.73
N LEU A 128 10.54 -2.74 1.97
CA LEU A 128 9.37 -1.90 1.73
C LEU A 128 8.61 -1.57 3.02
N VAL A 129 8.35 -2.57 3.87
CA VAL A 129 7.63 -2.38 5.15
C VAL A 129 8.34 -1.39 6.07
N PRO A 130 9.64 -1.57 6.41
CA PRO A 130 10.35 -0.58 7.22
C PRO A 130 10.42 0.79 6.55
N PHE A 131 10.56 0.85 5.22
CA PHE A 131 10.66 2.11 4.50
C PHE A 131 9.36 2.94 4.57
N LEU A 132 8.22 2.32 4.26
CA LEU A 132 6.92 2.98 4.38
C LEU A 132 6.57 3.32 5.82
N SER A 133 7.02 2.49 6.79
CA SER A 133 6.87 2.81 8.21
C SER A 133 7.65 4.05 8.61
N GLY A 134 8.87 4.23 8.08
CA GLY A 134 9.66 5.45 8.25
C GLY A 134 8.99 6.68 7.64
N LEU A 135 8.42 6.56 6.44
CA LEU A 135 7.66 7.65 5.82
C LEU A 135 6.44 8.03 6.66
N GLN A 136 5.70 7.06 7.18
CA GLN A 136 4.56 7.30 8.07
C GLN A 136 4.99 7.97 9.38
N LEU A 137 6.10 7.52 9.99
CA LEU A 137 6.72 8.15 11.18
C LEU A 137 7.05 9.62 10.91
N ALA A 138 7.59 9.92 9.72
CA ALA A 138 7.92 11.26 9.28
C ALA A 138 6.69 12.07 8.80
N LYS A 139 5.47 11.52 8.88
CA LYS A 139 4.21 12.12 8.38
C LYS A 139 4.28 12.48 6.89
N ARG A 140 5.00 11.67 6.11
CA ARG A 140 5.16 11.79 4.65
C ARG A 140 4.28 10.75 3.96
N HIS A 141 3.01 11.08 3.73
CA HIS A 141 2.07 10.13 3.13
C HIS A 141 2.19 10.09 1.61
N LEU A 142 2.24 8.88 1.05
CA LEU A 142 2.17 8.67 -0.40
C LEU A 142 0.73 8.95 -0.88
N LYS A 143 0.61 9.66 -2.00
CA LYS A 143 -0.70 9.87 -2.66
C LYS A 143 -1.25 8.53 -3.20
N PRO A 144 -2.58 8.36 -3.31
CA PRO A 144 -3.18 7.13 -3.84
C PRO A 144 -2.60 6.71 -5.21
N SER A 145 -2.43 7.66 -6.13
CA SER A 145 -1.82 7.39 -7.45
C SER A 145 -0.38 6.88 -7.36
N ARG A 146 0.37 7.26 -6.33
CA ARG A 146 1.73 6.77 -6.08
C ARG A 146 1.71 5.37 -5.47
N LEU A 147 0.71 5.04 -4.66
CA LEU A 147 0.49 3.68 -4.16
C LEU A 147 0.07 2.74 -5.30
N GLU A 148 -0.78 3.17 -6.23
CA GLU A 148 -1.10 2.40 -7.45
C GLU A 148 0.16 2.12 -8.28
N TRP A 149 1.01 3.15 -8.47
CA TRP A 149 2.31 2.99 -9.13
C TRP A 149 3.23 1.99 -8.41
N LEU A 150 3.26 2.02 -7.08
CA LEU A 150 4.03 1.09 -6.25
C LEU A 150 3.53 -0.35 -6.43
N VAL A 151 2.20 -0.57 -6.41
CA VAL A 151 1.61 -1.89 -6.66
C VAL A 151 2.02 -2.43 -8.02
N ARG A 152 2.00 -1.59 -9.06
CA ARG A 152 2.46 -1.97 -10.40
C ARG A 152 3.93 -2.43 -10.37
N LYS A 153 4.81 -1.66 -9.71
CA LYS A 153 6.23 -2.04 -9.58
C LYS A 153 6.41 -3.34 -8.83
N ALA A 154 5.67 -3.56 -7.74
CA ALA A 154 5.69 -4.83 -7.02
C ALA A 154 5.21 -6.00 -7.91
N GLY A 155 4.20 -5.78 -8.76
CA GLY A 155 3.72 -6.75 -9.74
C GLY A 155 4.78 -7.13 -10.80
N GLU A 156 5.49 -6.13 -11.33
CA GLU A 156 6.59 -6.32 -12.30
C GLU A 156 7.72 -7.20 -11.71
N HIS A 157 8.01 -7.07 -10.41
CA HIS A 157 9.09 -7.79 -9.72
C HIS A 157 8.64 -9.03 -8.92
N ASN A 158 7.41 -9.53 -9.13
CA ASN A 158 6.84 -10.67 -8.39
C ASN A 158 6.89 -10.49 -6.85
N ALA A 159 6.73 -9.25 -6.37
CA ALA A 159 6.89 -8.83 -4.99
C ALA A 159 5.57 -8.33 -4.35
N LEU A 160 4.40 -8.70 -4.92
CA LEU A 160 3.09 -8.31 -4.39
C LEU A 160 2.89 -8.69 -2.91
N ASN A 161 3.52 -9.78 -2.44
CA ASN A 161 3.51 -10.17 -1.03
C ASN A 161 3.99 -9.03 -0.11
N SER A 162 5.01 -8.26 -0.50
CA SER A 162 5.50 -7.13 0.29
C SER A 162 4.44 -6.05 0.44
N VAL A 163 3.59 -5.83 -0.57
CA VAL A 163 2.47 -4.90 -0.50
C VAL A 163 1.38 -5.43 0.44
N VAL A 164 1.11 -6.73 0.41
CA VAL A 164 0.18 -7.38 1.35
C VAL A 164 0.70 -7.26 2.79
N GLU A 165 1.99 -7.45 3.04
CA GLU A 165 2.60 -7.22 4.35
C GLU A 165 2.48 -5.76 4.80
N CYS A 166 2.63 -4.81 3.88
CA CYS A 166 2.38 -3.41 4.19
C CYS A 166 0.91 -3.17 4.59
N ALA A 167 -0.04 -3.74 3.85
CA ALA A 167 -1.46 -3.63 4.16
C ALA A 167 -1.83 -4.30 5.50
N LYS A 168 -1.23 -5.45 5.85
CA LYS A 168 -1.41 -6.08 7.18
C LYS A 168 -1.06 -5.12 8.32
N GLN A 169 -0.08 -4.25 8.08
CA GLN A 169 0.45 -3.26 9.02
C GLN A 169 0.02 -1.83 8.64
N ALA A 170 -1.22 -1.65 8.16
CA ALA A 170 -1.75 -0.40 7.62
C ALA A 170 -1.52 0.85 8.51
N GLU A 171 -1.59 0.70 9.83
CA GLU A 171 -1.35 1.81 10.77
C GLU A 171 0.11 2.27 10.78
N LYS A 172 1.04 1.33 10.60
CA LYS A 172 2.48 1.59 10.54
C LYS A 172 2.91 2.08 9.17
N THR A 173 2.44 1.46 8.08
CA THR A 173 2.91 1.74 6.72
C THR A 173 2.08 2.80 5.99
N GLY A 174 0.87 3.08 6.45
CA GLY A 174 -0.10 3.92 5.76
C GLY A 174 -0.78 3.25 4.55
N VAL A 175 -0.46 2.00 4.22
CA VAL A 175 -1.07 1.28 3.09
C VAL A 175 -2.45 0.77 3.49
N ARG A 176 -3.50 1.41 2.99
CA ARG A 176 -4.89 1.04 3.24
C ARG A 176 -5.58 0.55 1.97
N LEU A 177 -6.40 -0.49 2.11
CA LEU A 177 -7.20 -1.10 1.04
C LEU A 177 -8.63 -0.53 0.99
N ASN A 178 -8.77 0.77 1.27
CA ASN A 178 -10.05 1.51 1.24
C ASN A 178 -10.21 2.39 -0.01
N GLU A 179 -9.19 2.43 -0.87
CA GLU A 179 -9.16 3.17 -2.12
C GLU A 179 -9.37 2.23 -3.31
N VAL A 180 -10.34 2.54 -4.17
CA VAL A 180 -10.73 1.67 -5.31
C VAL A 180 -9.55 1.41 -6.24
N GLY A 181 -8.78 2.45 -6.58
CA GLY A 181 -7.66 2.33 -7.52
C GLY A 181 -6.54 1.39 -7.03
N ILE A 182 -6.24 1.41 -5.73
CA ILE A 182 -5.20 0.54 -5.14
C ILE A 182 -5.66 -0.92 -5.20
N VAL A 183 -6.89 -1.19 -4.77
CA VAL A 183 -7.44 -2.56 -4.76
C VAL A 183 -7.63 -3.08 -6.18
N GLN A 184 -8.16 -2.26 -7.08
CA GLN A 184 -8.25 -2.57 -8.50
C GLN A 184 -6.89 -2.98 -9.05
N ARG A 185 -5.84 -2.20 -8.79
CA ARG A 185 -4.51 -2.52 -9.30
C ARG A 185 -3.98 -3.81 -8.72
N LEU A 186 -4.17 -4.07 -7.42
CA LEU A 186 -3.76 -5.32 -6.79
C LEU A 186 -4.43 -6.53 -7.44
N PHE A 187 -5.76 -6.50 -7.60
CA PHE A 187 -6.51 -7.60 -8.21
C PHE A 187 -6.17 -7.77 -9.69
N PHE A 188 -5.89 -6.68 -10.42
CA PHE A 188 -5.40 -6.77 -11.79
C PHE A 188 -4.01 -7.43 -11.89
N GLU A 189 -3.08 -7.16 -10.97
CA GLU A 189 -1.79 -7.87 -10.96
C GLU A 189 -1.93 -9.36 -10.60
N LEU A 190 -2.92 -9.73 -9.77
CA LEU A 190 -3.23 -11.13 -9.49
C LEU A 190 -3.79 -11.84 -10.72
N HIS A 191 -4.67 -11.18 -11.47
CA HIS A 191 -5.13 -11.62 -12.78
C HIS A 191 -3.94 -11.84 -13.73
N ARG A 192 -3.06 -10.84 -13.89
CA ARG A 192 -1.88 -10.95 -14.75
C ARG A 192 -0.95 -12.08 -14.33
N LYS A 193 -0.80 -12.31 -13.02
CA LYS A 193 -0.02 -13.42 -12.50
C LYS A 193 -0.61 -14.77 -12.90
N ALA A 194 -1.93 -14.94 -12.81
CA ALA A 194 -2.60 -16.15 -13.29
C ALA A 194 -2.56 -16.28 -14.81
N GLN A 195 -2.74 -15.19 -15.55
CA GLN A 195 -2.66 -15.15 -17.01
C GLN A 195 -1.28 -15.57 -17.52
N LYS A 196 -0.19 -15.11 -16.90
CA LYS A 196 1.18 -15.57 -17.23
C LYS A 196 1.41 -17.06 -16.99
N ALA A 197 0.63 -17.67 -16.11
CA ALA A 197 0.61 -19.11 -15.86
C ALA A 197 -0.50 -19.83 -16.65
N GLU A 198 -1.06 -19.17 -17.68
CA GLU A 198 -2.14 -19.69 -18.54
C GLU A 198 -3.36 -20.17 -17.75
N PHE A 199 -3.60 -19.55 -16.59
CA PHE A 199 -4.65 -19.94 -15.64
C PHE A 199 -4.54 -21.40 -15.16
N GLN A 200 -3.32 -21.92 -15.02
CA GLN A 200 -3.06 -23.28 -14.54
C GLN A 200 -2.03 -23.35 -13.42
N GLY A 201 -2.14 -24.42 -12.61
CA GLY A 201 -1.12 -24.83 -11.65
C GLY A 201 -0.96 -23.92 -10.42
N GLN A 202 0.18 -24.09 -9.75
CA GLN A 202 0.41 -23.55 -8.41
C GLN A 202 0.38 -22.01 -8.35
N GLU A 203 0.73 -21.31 -9.43
CA GLU A 203 0.73 -19.85 -9.45
C GLU A 203 -0.69 -19.27 -9.37
N VAL A 204 -1.70 -19.94 -9.95
CA VAL A 204 -3.10 -19.57 -9.79
C VAL A 204 -3.55 -19.79 -8.35
N THR A 205 -3.16 -20.91 -7.74
CA THR A 205 -3.46 -21.17 -6.32
C THR A 205 -2.83 -20.12 -5.41
N LYS A 206 -1.58 -19.72 -5.66
CA LYS A 206 -0.93 -18.61 -4.93
C LYS A 206 -1.66 -17.28 -5.14
N ALA A 207 -2.07 -16.97 -6.38
CA ALA A 207 -2.81 -15.75 -6.68
C ALA A 207 -4.19 -15.74 -5.99
N PHE A 208 -4.90 -16.87 -6.00
CA PHE A 208 -6.19 -17.03 -5.32
C PHE A 208 -6.04 -16.85 -3.80
N ASN A 209 -5.05 -17.49 -3.18
CA ASN A 209 -4.80 -17.35 -1.74
C ASN A 209 -4.44 -15.91 -1.35
N MET A 210 -3.71 -15.19 -2.21
CA MET A 210 -3.43 -13.77 -1.99
C MET A 210 -4.69 -12.91 -2.15
N ALA A 211 -5.53 -13.19 -3.15
CA ALA A 211 -6.80 -12.50 -3.36
C ALA A 211 -7.73 -12.65 -2.14
N THR A 212 -7.87 -13.87 -1.62
CA THR A 212 -8.69 -14.14 -0.43
C THR A 212 -8.12 -13.48 0.83
N GLN A 213 -6.80 -13.47 0.99
CA GLN A 213 -6.14 -12.72 2.06
C GLN A 213 -6.42 -11.22 1.97
N LEU A 214 -6.34 -10.62 0.78
CA LEU A 214 -6.68 -9.21 0.56
C LEU A 214 -8.14 -8.91 0.92
N VAL A 215 -9.09 -9.77 0.55
CA VAL A 215 -10.49 -9.64 0.99
C VAL A 215 -10.60 -9.69 2.50
N GLY A 216 -9.96 -10.66 3.15
CA GLY A 216 -9.94 -10.76 4.61
C GLY A 216 -9.34 -9.51 5.27
N LEU A 217 -8.32 -8.90 4.68
CA LEU A 217 -7.76 -7.63 5.14
C LEU A 217 -8.76 -6.49 4.98
N MET A 218 -9.46 -6.38 3.84
CA MET A 218 -10.45 -5.32 3.63
C MET A 218 -11.61 -5.34 4.65
N GLU A 219 -11.85 -6.45 5.36
CA GLU A 219 -12.82 -6.51 6.46
C GLU A 219 -12.31 -5.94 7.79
N ARG A 220 -11.01 -5.69 7.94
CA ARG A 220 -10.45 -5.14 9.17
C ARG A 220 -10.76 -3.65 9.29
N PRO A 221 -10.93 -3.11 10.52
CA PRO A 221 -11.24 -1.70 10.75
C PRO A 221 -10.26 -0.71 10.09
N ALA A 222 -8.97 -1.06 10.03
CA ALA A 222 -7.94 -0.23 9.40
C ALA A 222 -8.16 -0.02 7.88
N HIS A 223 -9.01 -0.82 7.25
CA HIS A 223 -9.32 -0.77 5.83
C HIS A 223 -10.79 -0.44 5.56
N ALA A 224 -11.55 -0.07 6.59
CA ALA A 224 -12.96 0.25 6.44
C ALA A 224 -13.15 1.44 5.50
N GLN A 225 -14.09 1.28 4.57
CA GLN A 225 -14.63 2.36 3.75
C GLN A 225 -16.10 2.51 4.12
N HIS A 226 -16.49 3.70 4.59
CA HIS A 226 -17.84 3.97 5.08
C HIS A 226 -18.80 4.37 3.95
N ASP A 227 -18.27 4.95 2.88
CA ASP A 227 -19.06 5.19 1.68
C ASP A 227 -19.20 3.90 0.86
N VAL A 228 -20.43 3.39 0.78
CA VAL A 228 -20.80 2.20 0.02
C VAL A 228 -20.39 2.29 -1.46
N MET A 229 -20.45 3.49 -2.05
CA MET A 229 -20.10 3.70 -3.46
C MET A 229 -18.59 3.72 -3.69
N ALA A 230 -17.82 4.16 -2.70
CA ALA A 230 -16.36 4.15 -2.72
C ALA A 230 -15.74 2.84 -2.20
N ASP A 231 -16.52 1.96 -1.56
CA ASP A 231 -16.03 0.71 -0.99
C ASP A 231 -15.51 -0.26 -2.08
N PRO A 232 -14.19 -0.54 -2.12
CA PRO A 232 -13.62 -1.41 -3.14
C PRO A 232 -14.15 -2.83 -3.06
N LYS A 233 -14.51 -3.32 -1.85
CA LYS A 233 -15.02 -4.68 -1.65
C LYS A 233 -16.31 -4.95 -2.40
N ARG A 234 -17.08 -3.89 -2.67
CA ARG A 234 -18.38 -3.96 -3.34
C ARG A 234 -18.26 -3.84 -4.85
N LYS A 235 -17.05 -3.66 -5.39
CA LYS A 235 -16.82 -3.51 -6.82
C LYS A 235 -16.76 -4.87 -7.52
N PRO A 236 -17.36 -5.01 -8.72
CA PRO A 236 -17.33 -6.25 -9.48
C PRO A 236 -15.95 -6.81 -9.77
N PHE A 237 -14.91 -5.97 -9.94
CA PHE A 237 -13.56 -6.49 -10.23
C PHE A 237 -13.02 -7.37 -9.10
N VAL A 238 -13.37 -7.12 -7.83
CA VAL A 238 -12.95 -7.98 -6.70
C VAL A 238 -13.59 -9.36 -6.83
N ALA A 239 -14.92 -9.41 -6.96
CA ALA A 239 -15.64 -10.67 -7.09
C ALA A 239 -15.33 -11.39 -8.41
N GLY A 240 -15.12 -10.64 -9.49
CA GLY A 240 -14.82 -11.15 -10.83
C GLY A 240 -13.45 -11.80 -10.91
N THR A 241 -12.40 -11.19 -10.36
CA THR A 241 -11.08 -11.82 -10.27
C THR A 241 -11.10 -13.03 -9.33
N LEU A 242 -11.86 -13.01 -8.23
CA LEU A 242 -12.02 -14.21 -7.38
C LEU A 242 -12.76 -15.34 -8.12
N LEU A 243 -13.78 -15.00 -8.91
CA LEU A 243 -14.47 -15.95 -9.78
C LEU A 243 -13.52 -16.55 -10.80
N GLU A 244 -12.72 -15.70 -11.46
CA GLU A 244 -11.71 -16.13 -12.42
C GLU A 244 -10.71 -17.10 -11.82
N LEU A 245 -10.07 -16.72 -10.71
CA LEU A 245 -9.05 -17.54 -10.07
C LEU A 245 -9.64 -18.84 -9.49
N SER A 246 -10.85 -18.81 -8.93
CA SER A 246 -11.51 -20.03 -8.44
C SER A 246 -11.94 -20.96 -9.57
N ALA A 247 -12.51 -20.42 -10.66
CA ALA A 247 -12.90 -21.21 -11.82
C ALA A 247 -11.68 -21.81 -12.54
N ALA A 248 -10.59 -21.04 -12.69
CA ALA A 248 -9.33 -21.53 -13.21
C ALA A 248 -8.82 -22.75 -12.41
N ARG A 249 -8.78 -22.64 -11.08
CA ARG A 249 -8.39 -23.76 -10.20
C ARG A 249 -9.32 -24.96 -10.31
N ALA A 250 -10.64 -24.73 -10.38
CA ALA A 250 -11.61 -25.79 -10.60
C ALA A 250 -11.30 -26.59 -11.87
N LEU A 251 -11.01 -25.89 -12.96
CA LEU A 251 -10.69 -26.51 -14.25
C LEU A 251 -9.33 -27.21 -14.25
N SER A 252 -8.30 -26.61 -13.63
CA SER A 252 -6.92 -27.13 -13.71
C SER A 252 -6.58 -28.16 -12.63
N GLU A 253 -7.05 -28.00 -11.40
CA GLU A 253 -6.66 -28.82 -10.24
C GLU A 253 -7.76 -29.82 -9.82
N PHE A 254 -9.02 -29.54 -10.14
CA PHE A 254 -10.18 -30.29 -9.61
C PHE A 254 -11.04 -30.91 -10.71
N GLU A 255 -10.47 -31.16 -11.89
CA GLU A 255 -11.14 -31.82 -13.03
C GLU A 255 -12.47 -31.16 -13.43
N GLY A 256 -12.58 -29.84 -13.24
CA GLY A 256 -13.77 -29.06 -13.51
C GLY A 256 -14.83 -29.09 -12.41
N LYS A 257 -14.57 -29.69 -11.24
CA LYS A 257 -15.51 -29.69 -10.10
C LYS A 257 -15.41 -28.39 -9.30
N ASP A 258 -16.54 -27.84 -8.90
CA ASP A 258 -16.60 -26.65 -8.03
C ASP A 258 -16.28 -27.02 -6.57
N GLN A 259 -14.98 -27.17 -6.28
CA GLN A 259 -14.50 -27.53 -4.96
C GLN A 259 -14.88 -26.47 -3.92
N GLY A 260 -15.68 -26.86 -2.93
CA GLY A 260 -16.15 -25.97 -1.87
C GLY A 260 -17.22 -24.96 -2.30
N GLY A 261 -17.80 -25.09 -3.50
CA GLY A 261 -18.86 -24.21 -4.00
C GLY A 261 -18.40 -22.77 -4.28
N LEU A 262 -17.09 -22.55 -4.42
CA LEU A 262 -16.50 -21.22 -4.53
C LEU A 262 -16.88 -20.54 -5.85
N VAL A 263 -16.88 -21.29 -6.96
CA VAL A 263 -17.24 -20.75 -8.28
C VAL A 263 -18.69 -20.28 -8.26
N ARG A 264 -19.60 -21.08 -7.69
CA ARG A 264 -21.00 -20.70 -7.49
C ARG A 264 -21.16 -19.45 -6.61
N ILE A 265 -20.45 -19.38 -5.48
CA ILE A 265 -20.51 -18.25 -4.55
C ILE A 265 -20.04 -16.96 -5.24
N TYR A 266 -18.89 -16.99 -5.92
CA TYR A 266 -18.38 -15.80 -6.60
C TYR A 266 -19.20 -15.42 -7.83
N SER A 267 -19.80 -16.39 -8.54
CA SER A 267 -20.77 -16.12 -9.60
C SER A 267 -21.95 -15.32 -9.08
N SER A 268 -22.53 -15.75 -7.96
CA SER A 268 -23.64 -15.04 -7.31
C SER A 268 -23.23 -13.64 -6.85
N ARG A 269 -22.01 -13.49 -6.31
CA ARG A 269 -21.48 -12.20 -5.87
C ARG A 269 -21.28 -11.22 -7.02
N VAL A 270 -20.69 -11.66 -8.14
CA VAL A 270 -20.52 -10.82 -9.35
C VAL A 270 -21.86 -10.29 -9.84
N LEU A 271 -22.88 -11.15 -9.92
CA LEU A 271 -24.22 -10.74 -10.32
C LEU A 271 -24.85 -9.77 -9.31
N GLY A 272 -24.65 -10.01 -8.01
CA GLY A 272 -25.18 -9.17 -6.94
C GLY A 272 -24.54 -7.77 -6.86
N CYS A 273 -23.26 -7.65 -7.20
CA CYS A 273 -22.56 -6.36 -7.18
C CYS A 273 -22.47 -5.68 -8.55
N TRP A 274 -23.06 -6.25 -9.62
CA TRP A 274 -22.94 -5.77 -11.00
C TRP A 274 -23.18 -4.26 -11.15
N LYS A 275 -24.23 -3.73 -10.50
CA LYS A 275 -24.57 -2.29 -10.56
C LYS A 275 -23.47 -1.34 -10.05
N MET A 276 -22.48 -1.85 -9.32
CA MET A 276 -21.36 -1.08 -8.77
C MET A 276 -20.15 -1.06 -9.73
N GLY A 277 -20.24 -1.73 -10.88
CA GLY A 277 -19.19 -1.85 -11.88
C GLY A 277 -19.07 -0.66 -12.80
N ASN A 278 -17.89 -0.52 -13.40
CA ASN A 278 -17.59 0.52 -14.37
C ASN A 278 -17.79 -0.02 -15.80
N PHE A 279 -19.02 0.14 -16.31
CA PHE A 279 -19.44 -0.39 -17.62
C PHE A 279 -19.89 0.72 -18.59
N ALA A 280 -19.44 1.95 -18.37
CA ALA A 280 -19.76 3.10 -19.22
C ALA A 280 -19.27 2.90 -20.66
N SER A 281 -20.18 3.05 -21.63
CA SER A 281 -19.88 2.77 -23.06
C SER A 281 -19.53 4.02 -23.88
N ASP A 282 -19.68 5.20 -23.27
CA ASP A 282 -19.58 6.53 -23.86
C ASP A 282 -18.26 7.25 -23.54
N VAL A 283 -17.39 6.63 -22.72
CA VAL A 283 -16.07 7.17 -22.36
C VAL A 283 -15.17 7.29 -23.60
N GLN A 284 -14.71 8.51 -23.87
CA GLN A 284 -13.84 8.82 -25.02
C GLN A 284 -12.35 8.89 -24.65
N ASP A 285 -12.02 9.20 -23.40
CA ASP A 285 -10.63 9.26 -22.96
C ASP A 285 -10.01 7.86 -22.91
N TRP A 286 -9.00 7.62 -23.74
CA TRP A 286 -8.36 6.32 -23.84
C TRP A 286 -7.76 5.85 -22.50
N ARG A 287 -7.23 6.75 -21.66
CA ARG A 287 -6.67 6.35 -20.36
C ARG A 287 -7.74 5.78 -19.45
N ALA A 288 -8.93 6.39 -19.44
CA ALA A 288 -10.09 5.87 -18.74
C ALA A 288 -10.58 4.54 -19.34
N VAL A 289 -10.63 4.42 -20.67
CA VAL A 289 -10.99 3.16 -21.37
C VAL A 289 -10.01 2.04 -21.03
N ASP A 290 -8.70 2.29 -21.05
CA ASP A 290 -7.69 1.30 -20.69
C ASP A 290 -7.84 0.85 -19.23
N LYS A 291 -8.10 1.79 -18.31
CA LYS A 291 -8.38 1.47 -16.91
C LYS A 291 -9.64 0.61 -16.75
N MET A 292 -10.69 0.88 -17.54
CA MET A 292 -11.89 0.05 -17.60
C MET A 292 -11.60 -1.34 -18.13
N LEU A 293 -10.77 -1.49 -19.17
CA LEU A 293 -10.37 -2.80 -19.67
C LEU A 293 -9.62 -3.61 -18.59
N GLN A 294 -8.75 -2.96 -17.80
CA GLN A 294 -8.08 -3.61 -16.66
C GLN A 294 -9.07 -4.09 -15.57
N GLU A 295 -10.25 -3.49 -15.44
CA GLU A 295 -11.32 -3.97 -14.53
C GLU A 295 -12.16 -5.07 -15.15
N ASN A 296 -12.53 -4.88 -16.42
CA ASN A 296 -13.60 -5.62 -17.07
C ASN A 296 -13.12 -6.94 -17.68
N VAL A 297 -11.88 -7.00 -18.17
CA VAL A 297 -11.32 -8.22 -18.76
C VAL A 297 -11.24 -9.38 -17.73
N PRO A 298 -10.76 -9.19 -16.49
CA PRO A 298 -10.78 -10.25 -15.48
C PRO A 298 -12.21 -10.72 -15.15
N ILE A 299 -13.18 -9.80 -15.10
CA ILE A 299 -14.59 -10.15 -14.84
C ILE A 299 -15.14 -11.00 -16.00
N TYR A 300 -14.90 -10.57 -17.24
CA TYR A 300 -15.31 -11.30 -18.45
C TYR A 300 -14.72 -12.71 -18.48
N ASN A 301 -13.40 -12.83 -18.30
CA ASN A 301 -12.72 -14.12 -18.30
C ASN A 301 -13.20 -15.00 -17.14
N GLY A 302 -13.44 -14.42 -15.96
CA GLY A 302 -13.99 -15.16 -14.84
C GLY A 302 -15.36 -15.78 -15.12
N MET A 303 -16.28 -15.04 -15.74
CA MET A 303 -17.57 -15.58 -16.18
C MET A 303 -17.41 -16.65 -17.27
N LYS A 304 -16.51 -16.44 -18.23
CA LYS A 304 -16.19 -17.41 -19.31
C LYS A 304 -15.67 -18.74 -18.73
N LEU A 305 -14.75 -18.69 -17.78
CA LEU A 305 -14.21 -19.88 -17.12
C LEU A 305 -15.24 -20.55 -16.22
N ALA A 306 -16.01 -19.78 -15.46
CA ALA A 306 -17.03 -20.31 -14.56
C ALA A 306 -18.09 -21.15 -15.31
N LEU A 307 -18.49 -20.72 -16.50
CA LEU A 307 -19.43 -21.47 -17.34
C LEU A 307 -18.85 -22.79 -17.91
N LYS A 308 -17.54 -23.03 -17.81
CA LYS A 308 -16.92 -24.32 -18.16
C LYS A 308 -16.86 -25.30 -16.98
N VAL A 309 -17.07 -24.81 -15.75
CA VAL A 309 -17.06 -25.64 -14.54
C VAL A 309 -18.33 -26.49 -14.49
N GLN A 310 -18.18 -27.75 -14.10
CA GLN A 310 -19.25 -28.74 -14.06
C GLN A 310 -20.41 -28.24 -13.19
N GLY A 311 -21.63 -28.36 -13.71
CA GLY A 311 -22.86 -27.96 -13.01
C GLY A 311 -23.19 -26.47 -13.12
N ILE A 312 -22.21 -25.57 -13.22
CA ILE A 312 -22.45 -24.11 -13.24
C ILE A 312 -23.24 -23.68 -14.48
N ALA A 313 -22.93 -24.21 -15.66
CA ALA A 313 -23.63 -23.86 -16.91
C ALA A 313 -25.13 -24.21 -16.93
N ASN A 314 -25.54 -25.15 -16.08
CA ASN A 314 -26.91 -25.65 -15.96
C ASN A 314 -27.60 -25.15 -14.69
N GLU A 315 -26.90 -24.41 -13.83
CA GLU A 315 -27.45 -23.92 -12.59
C GLU A 315 -28.39 -22.73 -12.84
N LYS A 316 -29.70 -22.95 -12.63
CA LYS A 316 -30.76 -21.96 -12.90
C LYS A 316 -30.55 -20.62 -12.18
N ALA A 317 -29.92 -20.63 -11.00
CA ALA A 317 -29.74 -19.43 -10.18
C ALA A 317 -28.68 -18.47 -10.72
N VAL A 318 -27.64 -18.97 -11.42
CA VAL A 318 -26.50 -18.15 -11.86
C VAL A 318 -26.27 -18.17 -13.36
N ALA A 319 -26.50 -19.30 -14.05
CA ALA A 319 -26.13 -19.47 -15.45
C ALA A 319 -26.76 -18.44 -16.40
N PRO A 320 -28.08 -18.12 -16.31
CA PRO A 320 -28.68 -17.12 -17.19
C PRO A 320 -28.08 -15.73 -16.97
N GLY A 321 -27.84 -15.35 -15.70
CA GLY A 321 -27.22 -14.08 -15.35
C GLY A 321 -25.80 -13.97 -15.89
N LEU A 322 -24.98 -15.01 -15.69
CA LEU A 322 -23.61 -15.03 -16.21
C LEU A 322 -23.57 -14.92 -17.73
N LYS A 323 -24.39 -15.69 -18.46
CA LYS A 323 -24.45 -15.64 -19.93
C LYS A 323 -24.85 -14.25 -20.44
N ASN A 324 -25.88 -13.65 -19.85
CA ASN A 324 -26.34 -12.31 -20.24
C ASN A 324 -25.24 -11.26 -20.00
N ARG A 325 -24.64 -11.25 -18.80
CA ARG A 325 -23.58 -10.30 -18.46
C ARG A 325 -22.29 -10.52 -19.23
N LEU A 326 -21.96 -11.77 -19.56
CA LEU A 326 -20.83 -12.11 -20.42
C LEU A 326 -21.01 -11.50 -21.82
N ASN A 327 -22.21 -11.61 -22.39
CA ASN A 327 -22.50 -11.04 -23.71
C ASN A 327 -22.44 -9.51 -23.71
N GLU A 328 -23.07 -8.85 -22.72
CA GLU A 328 -23.02 -7.39 -22.58
C GLU A 328 -21.59 -6.87 -22.43
N LEU A 329 -20.81 -7.51 -21.54
CA LEU A 329 -19.44 -7.10 -21.27
C LEU A 329 -18.52 -7.39 -22.46
N GLY A 330 -18.73 -8.50 -23.17
CA GLY A 330 -18.02 -8.82 -24.41
C GLY A 330 -18.25 -7.75 -25.48
N GLN A 331 -19.50 -7.35 -25.71
CA GLN A 331 -19.81 -6.26 -26.65
C GLN A 331 -19.13 -4.94 -26.27
N LEU A 332 -19.10 -4.61 -24.97
CA LEU A 332 -18.41 -3.42 -24.47
C LEU A 332 -16.89 -3.51 -24.72
N ILE A 333 -16.26 -4.63 -24.38
CA ILE A 333 -14.82 -4.85 -24.60
C ILE A 333 -14.48 -4.80 -26.08
N ALA A 334 -15.28 -5.42 -26.94
CA ALA A 334 -15.11 -5.37 -28.41
C ALA A 334 -15.17 -3.93 -28.94
N LYS A 335 -16.11 -3.11 -28.44
CA LYS A 335 -16.20 -1.69 -28.78
C LYS A 335 -14.95 -0.92 -28.31
N GLN A 336 -14.52 -1.16 -27.07
CA GLN A 336 -13.35 -0.50 -26.48
C GLN A 336 -12.04 -0.86 -27.18
N LYS A 337 -11.86 -2.13 -27.57
CA LYS A 337 -10.74 -2.57 -28.42
C LYS A 337 -10.69 -1.78 -29.73
N LYS A 338 -11.84 -1.61 -30.39
CA LYS A 338 -11.95 -0.88 -31.67
C LYS A 338 -11.73 0.63 -31.54
N SER A 339 -12.02 1.23 -30.37
CA SER A 339 -11.78 2.66 -30.13
C SER A 339 -10.32 3.00 -29.80
N ALA A 340 -9.42 2.01 -29.71
CA ALA A 340 -8.02 2.25 -29.42
C ALA A 340 -7.35 3.12 -30.50
N PRO A 341 -6.65 4.21 -30.14
CA PRO A 341 -5.88 5.00 -31.09
C PRO A 341 -4.83 4.15 -31.82
N GLN A 342 -4.51 4.48 -33.08
CA GLN A 342 -3.57 3.70 -33.91
C GLN A 342 -2.19 3.50 -33.24
N GLU A 343 -1.70 4.51 -32.52
CA GLU A 343 -0.44 4.42 -31.77
C GLU A 343 -0.49 3.34 -30.68
N ILE A 344 -1.62 3.26 -29.96
CA ILE A 344 -1.84 2.25 -28.93
C ILE A 344 -2.09 0.88 -29.55
N GLN A 345 -2.70 0.80 -30.74
CA GLN A 345 -2.81 -0.49 -31.44
C GLN A 345 -1.42 -1.07 -31.80
N LYS A 346 -0.44 -0.21 -32.12
CA LYS A 346 0.94 -0.64 -32.37
C LYS A 346 1.68 -1.04 -31.09
N ASN A 347 1.49 -0.28 -30.02
CA ASN A 347 2.06 -0.54 -28.69
C ASN A 347 0.94 -0.63 -27.65
N PRO A 348 0.32 -1.81 -27.48
CA PRO A 348 -0.83 -1.98 -26.61
C PRO A 348 -0.57 -1.53 -25.18
N SER A 349 -1.51 -0.76 -24.63
CA SER A 349 -1.58 -0.52 -23.19
C SER A 349 -2.03 -1.80 -22.48
N LEU A 350 -1.77 -1.88 -21.17
CA LEU A 350 -1.99 -3.12 -20.40
C LEU A 350 -3.43 -3.65 -20.49
N GLY A 351 -4.44 -2.77 -20.47
CA GLY A 351 -5.84 -3.18 -20.60
C GLY A 351 -6.14 -3.73 -21.98
N LEU A 352 -5.64 -3.06 -23.03
CA LEU A 352 -5.81 -3.52 -24.42
C LEU A 352 -5.09 -4.85 -24.68
N GLU A 353 -3.86 -5.00 -24.18
CA GLU A 353 -3.08 -6.24 -24.27
C GLU A 353 -3.88 -7.42 -23.68
N GLN A 354 -4.40 -7.27 -22.46
CA GLN A 354 -5.21 -8.32 -21.82
C GLN A 354 -6.52 -8.58 -22.57
N ALA A 355 -7.17 -7.53 -23.09
CA ALA A 355 -8.37 -7.69 -23.90
C ALA A 355 -8.08 -8.46 -25.21
N GLN A 356 -6.97 -8.18 -25.88
CA GLN A 356 -6.57 -8.92 -27.09
C GLN A 356 -6.27 -10.40 -26.80
N LEU A 357 -5.70 -10.71 -25.63
CA LEU A 357 -5.36 -12.07 -25.23
C LEU A 357 -6.59 -12.90 -24.83
N LEU A 358 -7.58 -12.30 -24.17
CA LEU A 358 -8.65 -13.06 -23.48
C LEU A 358 -10.05 -12.87 -24.08
N HIS A 359 -10.23 -11.84 -24.91
CA HIS A 359 -11.48 -11.61 -25.63
C HIS A 359 -11.32 -11.98 -27.11
N GLU A 360 -11.81 -13.19 -27.45
CA GLU A 360 -12.06 -13.65 -28.82
C GLU A 360 -13.25 -12.86 -29.41
N ASP A 361 -13.14 -12.43 -30.67
CA ASP A 361 -14.11 -11.56 -31.36
C ASP A 361 -15.35 -12.30 -31.88
#